data_AF-A0A6C2DTV0-F1
#
_entry.id   AF-A0A6C2DTV0-F1
#
_cell.length_a   1.000
_cell.length_b   1.000
_cell.length_c   1.000
_cell.angle_alpha   90.00
_cell.angle_beta   90.00
_cell.angle_gamma   90.00
#
_symmetry.space_group_name_H-M   'P 1'
#
loop_
_entity.id
_entity.type
_entity.pdbx_description
1 polymer ?
#
loop_
_entity_poly.entity_id
_entity_poly.type
_entity_poly.pdbx_seq_one_letter_code
_entity_poly.pdbx_strand_id
1 'polypeptide(L)' 'MLDLNAVTGLFEQEALSLLKQDGYNKLPSIETRNFLAIAWNSIQAPIFLLLIGSGVIFPKDKWRCGVLPLVFWVFSLRI' A
#
# COMPACT_ATOMS: atom_id res chain seq x y z
N MET A 1 -27.24 -6.95 14.38
CA MET A 1 -26.81 -8.31 13.97
C MET A 1 -27.29 -8.52 12.54
N LEU A 2 -26.43 -8.94 11.61
CA LEU A 2 -26.88 -9.31 10.27
C LEU A 2 -27.70 -10.60 10.38
N ASP A 3 -28.94 -10.58 9.88
CA ASP A 3 -29.81 -11.76 9.83
C ASP A 3 -29.45 -12.60 8.60
N LEU A 4 -28.76 -13.72 8.84
CA LEU A 4 -28.28 -14.61 7.78
C LEU A 4 -29.42 -15.40 7.12
N ASN A 5 -30.61 -15.48 7.73
CA ASN A 5 -31.77 -16.16 7.14
C ASN A 5 -32.50 -15.29 6.10
N ALA A 6 -32.25 -13.98 6.11
CA ALA A 6 -32.78 -13.03 5.11
C ALA A 6 -31.89 -12.90 3.87
N VAL A 7 -30.69 -13.51 3.87
CA VAL A 7 -29.74 -13.43 2.76
C VAL A 7 -29.91 -14.64 1.85
N THR A 8 -30.85 -14.56 0.92
CA THR A 8 -30.88 -15.46 -0.23
C THR A 8 -29.84 -14.98 -1.24
N GLY A 9 -28.96 -15.89 -1.69
CA GLY A 9 -27.98 -15.59 -2.75
C GLY A 9 -28.67 -15.23 -4.07
N LEU A 10 -27.93 -14.64 -5.00
CA LEU A 10 -28.46 -14.32 -6.32
C LEU A 10 -28.79 -15.57 -7.12
N PHE A 11 -29.90 -15.51 -7.87
CA PHE A 11 -30.22 -16.51 -8.87
C PHE A 11 -29.25 -16.43 -10.05
N GLU A 12 -29.00 -17.57 -10.70
CA GLU A 12 -28.01 -17.68 -11.78
C GLU A 12 -28.27 -16.69 -12.93
N GLN A 13 -29.54 -16.48 -13.29
CA GLN A 13 -29.94 -15.54 -14.32
C GLN A 13 -29.62 -14.10 -13.93
N GLU A 14 -29.82 -13.76 -12.66
CA GLU A 14 -29.59 -12.44 -12.10
C GLU A 14 -28.08 -12.15 -11.97
N ALA A 15 -27.31 -13.15 -11.53
CA ALA A 15 -25.85 -13.11 -11.53
C ALA A 15 -25.28 -12.92 -12.95
N LEU A 16 -25.83 -13.62 -13.95
CA LEU A 16 -25.43 -13.47 -15.35
C LEU A 16 -25.81 -12.11 -15.93
N SER A 17 -26.96 -11.54 -15.57
CA SER A 17 -27.33 -10.19 -16.00
C SER A 17 -26.39 -9.14 -15.41
N LEU A 18 -26.05 -9.25 -14.12
CA LEU A 18 -25.10 -8.33 -13.48
C LEU A 18 -23.69 -8.48 -14.05
N LEU A 19 -23.22 -9.70 -14.28
CA LEU A 19 -21.92 -9.94 -14.94
C LEU A 19 -21.85 -9.35 -16.35
N LYS A 20 -22.96 -9.34 -17.10
CA LYS A 20 -23.03 -8.69 -18.42
C LYS A 20 -23.08 -7.17 -18.33
N GLN A 21 -23.72 -6.63 -17.30
CA GLN A 21 -23.90 -5.20 -17.11
C GLN A 21 -22.66 -4.53 -16.53
N ASP A 22 -22.13 -5.04 -15.42
CA ASP A 22 -21.02 -4.45 -14.67
C ASP A 22 -19.66 -5.01 -15.11
N GLY A 23 -19.68 -6.12 -15.86
CA GLY A 23 -18.47 -6.85 -16.23
C GLY A 23 -17.90 -7.64 -15.06
N TYR A 24 -16.75 -8.26 -15.29
CA TYR A 24 -16.06 -8.98 -14.24
C TYR A 24 -15.49 -7.99 -13.23
N ASN A 25 -15.69 -8.25 -11.94
CA ASN A 25 -14.99 -7.58 -10.84
C ASN A 25 -13.52 -8.04 -10.75
N LYS A 26 -12.79 -7.91 -11.87
CA LYS A 26 -11.35 -8.06 -11.88
C LYS A 26 -10.80 -6.70 -11.47
N LEU A 27 -10.01 -6.69 -10.41
CA LEU A 27 -9.17 -5.54 -10.11
C LEU A 27 -8.34 -5.23 -11.37
N PRO A 28 -8.20 -3.95 -11.75
CA PRO A 28 -7.38 -3.61 -12.90
C PRO A 28 -6.00 -4.24 -12.71
N SER A 29 -5.58 -5.04 -13.69
CA SER A 29 -4.26 -5.66 -13.67
C SER A 29 -3.24 -4.55 -13.50
N ILE A 30 -2.33 -4.70 -12.55
CA ILE A 30 -1.26 -3.74 -12.30
C ILE A 30 -0.52 -3.51 -13.62
N GLU A 31 -0.68 -2.31 -14.19
CA GLU A 31 0.19 -1.87 -15.27
C GLU A 31 1.63 -1.93 -14.75
N THR A 32 2.54 -2.44 -15.58
CA THR A 32 3.97 -2.45 -15.29
C THR A 32 4.46 -1.01 -15.19
N ARG A 33 4.36 -0.42 -14.00
CA ARG A 33 4.93 0.89 -13.73
C ARG A 33 6.43 0.76 -13.90
N ASN A 34 6.98 1.54 -14.84
CA ASN A 34 8.42 1.62 -15.04
C ASN A 34 9.08 1.95 -13.70
N PHE A 35 10.16 1.24 -13.35
CA PHE A 35 10.91 1.45 -12.10
C PHE A 35 11.27 2.93 -11.90
N LEU A 36 11.64 3.63 -12.97
CA LEU A 36 11.93 5.06 -12.96
C LEU A 36 10.70 5.90 -12.56
N ALA A 37 9.51 5.54 -13.03
CA ALA A 37 8.28 6.24 -12.68
C ALA A 37 7.90 6.04 -11.21
N ILE A 38 8.17 4.84 -10.65
CA ILE A 38 7.95 4.56 -9.23
C ILE A 38 8.90 5.40 -8.36
N ALA A 39 10.18 5.43 -8.72
CA ALA A 39 11.18 6.22 -8.00
C ALA A 39 10.85 7.72 -8.04
N TRP A 40 10.49 8.24 -9.22
CA TRP A 40 10.12 9.65 -9.39
C TRP A 40 8.87 10.04 -8.59
N ASN A 41 7.83 9.21 -8.63
CA ASN A 41 6.61 9.44 -7.84
C ASN A 41 6.87 9.35 -6.33
N SER A 42 7.79 8.46 -5.91
CA SER A 42 8.17 8.31 -4.50
C SER A 42 8.90 9.55 -3.98
N ILE A 43 9.76 10.17 -4.77
CA ILE A 43 10.47 11.42 -4.40
C ILE A 43 9.50 12.59 -4.18
N GLN A 44 8.39 12.63 -4.92
CA GLN A 44 7.36 13.67 -4.75
C GLN A 44 6.49 13.45 -3.52
N ALA A 45 6.49 12.25 -2.93
CA ALA A 45 5.72 11.98 -1.73
C ALA A 45 6.39 12.65 -0.51
N PRO A 46 5.65 13.49 0.25
CA PRO A 46 6.24 14.26 1.35
C PRO A 46 6.86 13.37 2.44
N ILE A 47 6.31 12.18 2.66
CA ILE A 47 6.82 11.20 3.64
C ILE A 47 8.22 10.70 3.26
N PHE A 48 8.49 10.51 1.97
CA PHE A 48 9.79 10.01 1.51
C PHE A 48 10.89 11.07 1.69
N LEU A 49 10.57 12.33 1.43
CA LEU A 49 11.48 13.46 1.67
C LEU A 49 11.81 13.61 3.16
N LEU A 50 10.84 13.36 4.05
CA LEU A 50 11.07 13.36 5.50
C LEU A 50 12.00 12.21 5.93
N LEU A 51 11.90 11.04 5.32
CA LEU A 51 12.80 9.91 5.58
C LEU A 51 14.23 10.21 5.12
N ILE A 52 14.40 10.79 3.92
CA ILE A 52 15.73 11.19 3.43
C ILE A 52 16.30 12.33 4.28
N GLY A 53 15.51 13.38 4.54
CA GLY A 53 15.94 14.53 5.33
C GLY A 53 16.37 14.14 6.73
N SER A 54 15.58 13.30 7.43
CA SER A 54 15.98 12.80 8.74
C SER A 54 17.27 11.99 8.68
N GLY A 55 17.51 11.18 7.65
CA GLY A 55 18.80 10.50 7.46
C GLY A 55 19.96 11.47 7.21
N VAL A 56 19.80 12.42 6.29
CA VAL A 56 20.86 13.34 5.85
C VAL A 56 21.29 14.33 6.95
N ILE A 57 20.38 14.72 7.84
CA ILE A 57 20.64 15.72 8.89
C ILE A 57 21.54 15.16 10.01
N PHE A 58 21.80 13.85 10.09
CA PHE A 58 22.73 13.31 11.10
C PHE A 58 24.20 13.46 10.69
N PRO A 59 25.05 14.11 11.52
CA PRO A 59 26.50 14.12 11.31
C PRO A 59 27.05 12.70 11.45
N LYS A 60 28.02 12.31 10.59
CA LYS A 60 28.67 10.97 10.53
C LYS A 60 29.02 10.37 11.90
N ASP A 61 29.36 11.22 12.86
CA ASP A 61 29.80 10.81 14.19
C ASP A 61 28.65 10.35 15.12
N LYS A 62 27.41 10.76 14.84
CA LYS A 62 26.22 10.44 15.66
C LYS A 62 25.37 9.29 15.12
N TRP A 63 25.69 8.73 13.95
CA TRP A 63 24.94 7.61 13.34
C TRP A 63 24.97 6.35 14.20
N ARG A 64 26.05 6.15 14.97
CA ARG A 64 26.24 4.98 15.84
C ARG A 64 25.33 4.98 17.08
N CYS A 65 24.95 6.14 17.60
CA CYS A 65 24.25 6.23 18.88
C CYS A 65 22.75 6.51 18.77
N GLY A 66 22.28 7.05 17.63
CA GLY A 66 20.88 7.46 17.47
C GLY A 66 20.17 6.88 16.24
N VAL A 67 20.85 6.84 15.09
CA VAL A 67 20.19 6.50 13.82
C VAL A 67 20.02 4.99 13.65
N LEU A 68 21.07 4.19 13.93
CA LEU A 68 20.99 2.73 13.89
C LEU A 68 19.85 2.15 14.76
N PRO A 69 19.72 2.51 16.06
CA PRO A 69 18.65 1.99 16.89
C PRO A 69 17.27 2.48 16.47
N LEU A 70 17.13 3.67 15.87
CA LEU A 70 15.85 4.21 15.41
C LEU A 70 15.37 3.51 14.13
N VAL A 71 16.28 3.22 13.19
CA VAL A 71 15.98 2.37 12.02
C VAL A 71 15.64 0.95 12.49
N PHE A 72 16.40 0.39 13.42
CA PHE A 72 16.10 -0.92 14.00
C PHE A 72 14.73 -0.96 14.71
N TRP A 73 14.35 0.09 15.44
CA TRP A 73 13.06 0.20 16.13
C TRP A 73 11.88 0.27 15.14
N VAL A 74 12.01 1.05 14.05
CA VAL A 74 10.98 1.14 12.99
C VAL A 74 10.76 -0.21 12.30
N PHE A 75 11.82 -1.00 12.08
CA PHE A 75 11.71 -2.33 11.47
C PHE A 75 11.30 -3.43 12.47
N SER A 76 11.54 -3.25 13.77
CA SER A 76 11.12 -4.20 14.82
C SER A 76 9.64 -4.10 15.17
N LEU A 77 8.97 -3.01 14.82
CA LEU A 77 7.54 -2.80 15.11
C LEU A 77 6.59 -3.56 14.14
N ARG A 78 7.13 -4.41 13.26
CA ARG A 78 6.39 -5.17 12.24
C ARG A 78 6.52 -6.69 12.39
N ILE A 79 6.75 -7.17 13.62
CA ILE A 79 6.53 -8.56 14.04
C ILE A 79 5.67 -8.54 15.31
#